data_AF-A0A7S2HRM6-F1
#
_entry.id   AF-A0A7S2HRM6-F1
#
_cell.length_a   1.000
_cell.length_b   1.000
_cell.length_c   1.000
_cell.angle_alpha   90.00
_cell.angle_beta   90.00
_cell.angle_gamma   90.00
#
_symmetry.space_group_name_H-M   'P 1'
#
loop_
_entity.id
_entity.type
_entity.pdbx_description
1 polymer ?
#
loop_
_entity_poly.entity_id
_entity_poly.type
_entity_poly.pdbx_seq_one_letter_code
_entity_poly.pdbx_strand_id
1 'polypeptide(L)'
;TIAGGEDEAERLMAIVENEIDDIKKFSRINPFDGPLLLAQAYTIAGEWNEAKEVYKGILMKMDSPDVGSPQQQRKCWMGLCRCAYELGDYDRAQSAGSVALEMNRHFYGVHKYIALAQKESGDL
;
A
#
# COMPACT_ATOMS: atom_id res chain seq x y z
N THR A 1 18.67 -51.00 20.43
CA THR A 1 17.29 -50.53 20.20
C THR A 1 17.31 -49.01 20.16
N ILE A 2 17.60 -48.44 18.99
CA ILE A 2 17.72 -46.98 18.76
C ILE A 2 16.73 -46.50 17.68
N ALA A 3 16.17 -47.43 16.88
CA ALA A 3 15.29 -47.14 15.75
C ALA A 3 13.99 -46.36 16.11
N GLY A 4 13.42 -46.56 17.31
CA GLY A 4 12.17 -45.88 17.68
C GLY A 4 12.30 -44.39 18.02
N GLY A 5 13.52 -43.88 18.19
CA GLY A 5 13.76 -42.46 18.48
C GLY A 5 13.94 -41.60 17.23
N GLU A 6 14.50 -42.18 16.16
CA GLU A 6 14.68 -41.50 14.87
C GLU A 6 13.33 -41.32 14.15
N ASP A 7 12.49 -42.36 14.15
CA ASP A 7 11.16 -42.32 13.52
C ASP A 7 10.23 -41.26 14.16
N GLU A 8 10.30 -41.08 15.48
CA GLU A 8 9.49 -40.07 16.17
C GLU A 8 10.05 -38.65 15.96
N ALA A 9 11.37 -38.49 15.86
CA ALA A 9 11.98 -37.22 15.55
C ALA A 9 11.61 -36.74 14.13
N GLU A 10 11.61 -37.62 13.14
CA GLU A 10 11.17 -37.31 11.77
C GLU A 10 9.69 -36.92 11.73
N ARG A 11 8.85 -37.64 12.48
CA ARG A 11 7.41 -37.33 12.58
C ARG A 11 7.16 -35.96 13.19
N LEU A 12 7.89 -35.60 14.25
CA LEU A 12 7.76 -34.30 14.90
C LEU A 12 8.26 -33.17 13.98
N MET A 13 9.34 -33.38 13.23
CA MET A 13 9.83 -32.42 12.25
C MET A 13 8.80 -32.15 11.14
N ALA A 14 8.15 -33.18 10.62
CA ALA A 14 7.11 -33.03 9.60
C ALA A 14 5.89 -32.23 10.10
N ILE A 15 5.51 -32.40 11.38
CA ILE A 15 4.43 -31.62 11.99
C ILE A 15 4.83 -30.15 12.10
N VAL A 16 6.05 -29.88 12.60
CA VAL A 16 6.57 -28.51 12.75
C VAL A 16 6.68 -27.81 11.39
N GLU A 17 7.16 -28.50 10.36
CA GLU A 17 7.26 -27.93 9.01
C GLU A 17 5.89 -27.56 8.43
N ASN A 18 4.89 -28.42 8.63
CA ASN A 18 3.52 -28.16 8.18
C ASN A 18 2.88 -26.98 8.93
N GLU A 19 3.06 -26.90 10.26
CA GLU A 19 2.58 -25.76 11.05
C GLU A 19 3.30 -24.46 10.67
N ILE A 20 4.61 -24.51 10.41
CA ILE A 20 5.37 -23.36 9.90
C ILE A 20 4.83 -22.90 8.55
N ASP A 21 4.49 -23.81 7.65
CA ASP A 21 3.93 -23.47 6.35
C ASP A 21 2.51 -22.87 6.46
N ASP A 22 1.70 -23.33 7.40
CA ASP A 22 0.40 -22.72 7.68
C ASP A 22 0.53 -21.34 8.33
N ILE A 23 1.51 -21.15 9.23
CA ILE A 23 1.86 -19.83 9.79
C ILE A 23 2.34 -18.89 8.67
N LYS A 24 3.17 -19.36 7.74
CA LYS A 24 3.60 -18.58 6.55
C LYS A 24 2.44 -18.24 5.63
N LYS A 25 1.44 -19.12 5.48
CA LYS A 25 0.21 -18.82 4.72
C LYS A 25 -0.63 -17.74 5.42
N PHE A 26 -0.71 -17.77 6.76
CA PHE A 26 -1.40 -16.74 7.55
C PHE A 26 -0.63 -15.41 7.62
N SER A 27 0.71 -15.44 7.60
CA SER A 27 1.54 -14.23 7.50
C SER A 27 1.45 -13.55 6.13
N ARG A 28 0.73 -14.15 5.16
CA ARG A 28 0.28 -13.50 3.91
C ARG A 28 -0.82 -12.47 4.12
N ILE A 29 -1.13 -12.01 5.34
CA ILE A 29 -1.81 -10.71 5.49
C ILE A 29 -0.90 -9.70 4.79
N ASN A 30 -1.34 -9.28 3.61
CA ASN A 30 -0.60 -8.35 2.80
C ASN A 30 -0.33 -7.11 3.68
N PRO A 31 0.94 -6.77 3.96
CA PRO A 31 1.29 -5.70 4.89
C PRO A 31 0.76 -4.33 4.45
N PHE A 32 0.12 -4.27 3.28
CA PHE A 32 -0.47 -3.08 2.69
C PHE A 32 -1.99 -3.00 2.77
N ASP A 33 -2.72 -4.11 2.87
CA ASP A 33 -4.19 -4.04 2.79
C ASP A 33 -4.77 -3.35 4.03
N GLY A 34 -4.26 -3.70 5.23
CA GLY A 34 -4.64 -3.03 6.48
C GLY A 34 -4.32 -1.52 6.46
N PRO A 35 -3.06 -1.12 6.23
CA PRO A 35 -2.70 0.29 6.14
C PRO A 35 -3.43 1.04 5.02
N LEU A 36 -3.68 0.42 3.86
CA LEU A 36 -4.42 1.04 2.77
C LEU A 36 -5.88 1.31 3.17
N LEU A 37 -6.54 0.36 3.85
CA LEU A 37 -7.88 0.56 4.39
C LEU A 37 -7.90 1.67 5.46
N LEU A 38 -6.88 1.74 6.31
CA LEU A 38 -6.76 2.80 7.32
C LEU A 38 -6.62 4.18 6.65
N ALA A 39 -5.76 4.32 5.64
CA ALA A 39 -5.60 5.57 4.90
C ALA A 39 -6.92 5.99 4.20
N GLN A 40 -7.65 5.03 3.65
CA GLN A 40 -8.97 5.28 3.05
C GLN A 40 -10.01 5.71 4.10
N ALA A 41 -9.97 5.12 5.29
CA ALA A 41 -10.85 5.52 6.39
C ALA A 41 -10.59 6.97 6.82
N TYR A 42 -9.32 7.37 7.01
CA TYR A 42 -8.96 8.76 7.27
C TYR A 42 -9.40 9.71 6.15
N THR A 43 -9.23 9.29 4.88
CA THR A 43 -9.69 10.04 3.70
C THR A 43 -11.21 10.26 3.71
N ILE A 44 -12.00 9.27 4.17
CA ILE A 44 -13.46 9.39 4.29
C ILE A 44 -13.84 10.30 5.46
N ALA A 45 -13.09 10.25 6.55
CA ALA A 45 -13.29 11.10 7.73
C ALA A 45 -12.85 12.56 7.52
N GLY A 46 -12.10 12.87 6.46
CA GLY A 46 -11.54 14.19 6.21
C GLY A 46 -10.24 14.47 6.98
N GLU A 47 -9.65 13.45 7.59
CA GLU A 47 -8.39 13.51 8.34
C GLU A 47 -7.21 13.42 7.35
N TRP A 48 -7.00 14.50 6.59
CA TRP A 48 -6.12 14.50 5.43
C TRP A 48 -4.64 14.33 5.78
N ASN A 49 -4.20 14.85 6.93
CA ASN A 49 -2.80 14.71 7.35
C ASN A 49 -2.48 13.28 7.77
N GLU A 50 -3.39 12.64 8.48
CA GLU A 50 -3.32 11.27 8.93
C GLU A 50 -3.32 10.31 7.73
N ALA A 51 -4.25 10.51 6.79
CA ALA A 51 -4.27 9.76 5.54
C ALA A 51 -2.95 9.88 4.76
N LYS A 52 -2.43 11.11 4.62
CA LYS A 52 -1.16 11.39 3.94
C LYS A 52 0.01 10.63 4.55
N GLU A 53 0.15 10.64 5.87
CA GLU A 53 1.27 9.95 6.53
C GLU A 53 1.15 8.42 6.41
N VAL A 54 -0.06 7.85 6.46
CA VAL A 54 -0.25 6.42 6.22
C VAL A 54 0.10 6.05 4.77
N TYR A 55 -0.35 6.82 3.78
CA TYR A 55 0.01 6.58 2.38
C TYR A 55 1.52 6.68 2.12
N LYS A 56 2.21 7.67 2.69
CA LYS A 56 3.68 7.79 2.62
C LYS A 56 4.36 6.58 3.26
N GLY A 57 3.90 6.16 4.44
CA GLY A 57 4.44 5.00 5.15
C GLY A 57 4.27 3.69 4.38
N ILE A 58 3.20 3.54 3.59
CA ILE A 58 3.03 2.41 2.67
C ILE A 58 4.09 2.46 1.56
N LEU A 59 4.21 3.61 0.87
CA LEU A 59 5.13 3.76 -0.27
C LEU A 59 6.60 3.58 0.14
N MET A 60 7.01 4.09 1.29
CA MET A 60 8.37 3.89 1.83
C MET A 60 8.72 2.40 2.05
N LYS A 61 7.71 1.55 2.27
CA LYS A 61 7.90 0.11 2.43
C LYS A 61 7.84 -0.64 1.09
N MET A 62 7.32 -0.01 0.02
CA MET A 62 7.19 -0.59 -1.32
C MET A 62 8.43 -0.41 -2.20
N ASP A 63 9.45 0.32 -1.76
CA ASP A 63 10.73 0.45 -2.51
C ASP A 63 11.54 -0.86 -2.56
N SER A 64 11.06 -1.93 -1.91
CA SER A 64 11.64 -3.26 -2.03
C SER A 64 11.07 -3.99 -3.25
N PRO A 65 11.90 -4.59 -4.13
CA PRO A 65 11.48 -5.14 -5.42
C PRO A 65 10.42 -6.25 -5.36
N ASP A 66 10.23 -6.87 -4.18
CA ASP A 66 9.28 -7.96 -3.96
C ASP A 66 7.98 -7.52 -3.27
N VAL A 67 7.74 -6.21 -3.13
CA VAL A 67 6.82 -5.68 -2.12
C VAL A 67 5.76 -4.74 -2.70
N GLY A 68 4.51 -5.23 -2.73
CA GLY A 68 3.32 -4.48 -3.16
C GLY A 68 3.06 -4.55 -4.66
N SER A 69 1.78 -4.67 -5.05
CA SER A 69 1.41 -4.71 -6.47
C SER A 69 1.43 -3.31 -7.11
N PRO A 70 1.66 -3.19 -8.43
CA PRO A 70 1.51 -1.93 -9.16
C PRO A 70 0.14 -1.26 -8.93
N GLN A 71 -0.91 -2.07 -8.72
CA GLN A 71 -2.25 -1.61 -8.37
C GLN A 71 -2.29 -0.93 -7.00
N GLN A 72 -1.61 -1.48 -5.99
CA GLN A 72 -1.54 -0.90 -4.64
C GLN A 72 -0.72 0.38 -4.63
N GLN A 73 0.44 0.40 -5.30
CA GLN A 73 1.26 1.61 -5.45
C GLN A 73 0.46 2.75 -6.09
N ARG A 74 -0.24 2.49 -7.20
CA ARG A 74 -1.11 3.50 -7.85
C ARG A 74 -2.20 4.05 -6.93
N LYS A 75 -2.84 3.20 -6.13
CA LYS A 75 -3.84 3.64 -5.15
C LYS A 75 -3.23 4.57 -4.10
N CYS A 76 -2.01 4.29 -3.66
CA CYS A 76 -1.32 5.14 -2.68
C CYS A 76 -0.95 6.50 -3.27
N TRP A 77 -0.41 6.54 -4.49
CA TRP A 77 -0.09 7.79 -5.19
C TRP A 77 -1.33 8.64 -5.46
N MET A 78 -2.45 8.04 -5.85
CA MET A 78 -3.73 8.76 -5.95
C MET A 78 -4.21 9.27 -4.59
N GLY A 79 -4.06 8.46 -3.53
CA GLY A 79 -4.36 8.87 -2.16
C GLY A 79 -3.58 10.12 -1.75
N LEU A 80 -2.27 10.14 -2.03
CA LEU A 80 -1.41 11.32 -1.79
C LEU A 80 -1.81 12.52 -2.64
N CYS A 81 -2.12 12.31 -3.92
CA CYS A 81 -2.60 13.36 -4.82
C CYS A 81 -3.85 14.06 -4.23
N ARG A 82 -4.82 13.25 -3.77
CA ARG A 82 -6.02 13.76 -3.11
C ARG A 82 -5.69 14.49 -1.81
N CYS A 83 -4.91 13.88 -0.91
CA CYS A 83 -4.59 14.49 0.38
C CYS A 83 -3.86 15.83 0.20
N ALA A 84 -2.92 15.90 -0.74
CA ALA A 84 -2.21 17.14 -1.05
C ALA A 84 -3.17 18.24 -1.54
N TYR A 85 -4.10 17.90 -2.43
CA TYR A 85 -5.13 18.86 -2.89
C TYR A 85 -5.99 19.38 -1.73
N GLU A 86 -6.53 18.50 -0.89
CA GLU A 86 -7.40 18.88 0.23
C GLU A 86 -6.65 19.69 1.31
N LEU A 87 -5.32 19.54 1.39
CA LEU A 87 -4.43 20.32 2.26
C LEU A 87 -3.96 21.64 1.62
N GLY A 88 -4.36 21.95 0.38
CA GLY A 88 -3.94 23.16 -0.35
C GLY A 88 -2.52 23.09 -0.94
N ASP A 89 -1.88 21.92 -0.93
CA ASP A 89 -0.54 21.70 -1.49
C ASP A 89 -0.65 21.25 -2.95
N TYR A 90 -1.00 22.21 -3.82
CA TYR A 90 -1.34 21.93 -5.23
C TYR A 90 -0.16 21.42 -6.04
N ASP A 91 1.06 21.88 -5.77
CA ASP A 91 2.28 21.40 -6.43
C ASP A 91 2.52 19.91 -6.17
N ARG A 92 2.36 19.48 -4.91
CA ARG A 92 2.46 18.06 -4.56
C ARG A 92 1.28 17.25 -5.08
N ALA A 93 0.08 17.84 -5.17
CA ALA A 93 -1.07 17.17 -5.76
C ALA A 93 -0.82 16.83 -7.23
N GLN A 94 -0.31 17.79 -8.02
CA GLN A 94 0.08 17.58 -9.41
C GLN A 94 1.20 16.53 -9.52
N SER A 95 2.24 16.66 -8.69
CA SER A 95 3.40 15.75 -8.72
C SER A 95 3.01 14.30 -8.41
N ALA A 96 2.30 14.05 -7.31
CA ALA A 96 1.83 12.71 -6.94
C ALA A 96 0.83 12.15 -7.97
N GLY A 97 0.02 13.03 -8.55
CA GLY A 97 -0.92 12.66 -9.59
C GLY A 97 -0.24 12.18 -10.87
N SER A 98 0.80 12.88 -11.32
CA SER A 98 1.60 12.51 -12.48
C SER A 98 2.26 11.14 -12.32
N VAL A 99 2.82 10.83 -11.15
CA VAL A 99 3.38 9.50 -10.86
C VAL A 99 2.32 8.40 -11.04
N ALA A 100 1.10 8.59 -10.53
CA ALA A 100 0.02 7.62 -10.71
C ALA A 100 -0.37 7.44 -12.19
N LEU A 101 -0.33 8.52 -12.99
CA LEU A 101 -0.61 8.49 -14.43
C LEU A 101 0.50 7.81 -15.24
N GLU A 102 1.77 8.03 -14.90
CA GLU A 102 2.90 7.33 -15.52
C GLU A 102 2.76 5.81 -15.34
N MET A 103 2.28 5.37 -14.18
CA MET A 103 2.02 3.95 -13.92
C MET A 103 0.77 3.40 -14.65
N ASN A 104 -0.25 4.23 -14.87
CA ASN A 104 -1.43 3.91 -15.69
C ASN A 104 -2.23 5.18 -16.04
N ARG A 105 -2.08 5.67 -17.26
CA ARG A 105 -2.77 6.87 -17.77
C ARG A 105 -4.31 6.81 -17.71
N HIS A 106 -4.88 5.61 -17.67
CA HIS A 106 -6.33 5.40 -17.63
C HIS A 106 -6.89 5.33 -16.19
N PHE A 107 -6.08 5.67 -15.18
CA PHE A 107 -6.53 5.67 -13.80
C PHE A 107 -7.41 6.89 -13.48
N TYR A 108 -8.73 6.71 -13.59
CA TYR A 108 -9.73 7.79 -13.60
C TYR A 108 -9.76 8.68 -12.36
N GLY A 109 -9.41 8.15 -11.19
CA GLY A 109 -9.53 8.89 -9.92
C GLY A 109 -8.54 10.05 -9.76
N VAL A 110 -7.41 10.02 -10.47
CA VAL A 110 -6.32 10.99 -10.26
C VAL A 110 -6.48 12.26 -11.09
N HIS A 111 -7.04 12.14 -12.29
CA HIS A 111 -7.27 13.26 -13.21
C HIS A 111 -8.08 14.39 -12.57
N LYS A 112 -9.08 14.05 -11.73
CA LYS A 112 -9.89 15.03 -10.99
C LYS A 112 -9.03 15.96 -10.14
N TYR A 113 -8.14 15.41 -9.33
CA TYR A 113 -7.37 16.20 -8.35
C TYR A 113 -6.23 16.96 -9.01
N ILE A 114 -5.65 16.44 -10.10
CA ILE A 114 -4.69 17.20 -10.93
C ILE A 114 -5.38 18.42 -11.55
N ALA A 115 -6.53 18.23 -12.18
CA ALA A 115 -7.27 19.33 -12.82
C ALA A 115 -7.71 20.39 -11.81
N LEU A 116 -8.17 19.98 -10.62
CA LEU A 116 -8.51 20.91 -9.55
C LEU A 116 -7.25 21.65 -9.05
N ALA A 117 -6.14 20.96 -8.83
CA ALA A 117 -4.89 21.59 -8.39
C ALA A 117 -4.35 22.61 -9.41
N GLN A 118 -4.37 22.28 -10.71
CA GLN A 118 -3.98 23.18 -11.80
C GLN A 118 -4.87 24.42 -11.86
N LYS A 119 -6.17 24.25 -11.64
CA LYS A 119 -7.12 25.38 -11.60
C LYS A 119 -6.81 26.31 -10.44
N GLU A 120 -6.57 25.77 -9.25
CA GLU A 120 -6.25 26.56 -8.06
C GLU A 120 -4.84 27.19 -8.13
N SER A 121 -3.89 26.59 -8.87
CA SER A 121 -2.56 27.18 -9.12
C SER A 121 -2.56 28.25 -10.22
N GLY A 122 -3.65 28.39 -10.98
CA GLY A 122 -3.75 29.33 -12.11
C GLY A 122 -3.07 28.84 -13.40
N ASP A 123 -2.78 27.54 -13.50
CA ASP A 123 -2.19 26.87 -14.68
C ASP A 123 -3.25 26.36 -15.67
N LEU A 124 -4.50 26.81 -15.55
CA LEU A 124 -5.68 26.34 -16.32
C LEU A 124 -6.54 27.50 -16.85
#